data_AF-A0A9E5U974-F1
#
_entry.id   AF-A0A9E5U974-F1
#
_cell.length_a   1.000
_cell.length_b   1.000
_cell.length_c   1.000
_cell.angle_alpha   90.00
_cell.angle_beta   90.00
_cell.angle_gamma   90.00
#
_symmetry.space_group_name_H-M   'P 1'
#
loop_
_entity.id
_entity.type
_entity.pdbx_description
1 polymer ?
#
loop_
_entity_poly.entity_id
_entity_poly.type
_entity_poly.pdbx_seq_one_letter_code
_entity_poly.pdbx_strand_id
1 'polypeptide(L)'
;YDSEPLVRSTIYMDEIMGGVTNLVLLLDSGDPEGIKEPAALAEVERLQAWADRQDLVRKTYSAVDILKDFNQTFHAEDPAFYTLPESRELVAQYLLLYESAGGT
;
A
#
# COMPACT_ATOMS: atom_id res chain seq x y z
N TYR A 1 17.09 -15.21 -29.41
CA TYR A 1 16.56 -13.88 -29.05
C TYR A 1 16.67 -13.65 -27.54
N ASP A 2 16.26 -14.59 -26.68
CA ASP A 2 16.36 -14.44 -25.21
C ASP A 2 17.78 -14.46 -24.61
N SER A 3 18.81 -14.76 -25.40
CA SER A 3 20.20 -14.89 -24.93
C SER A 3 21.03 -13.60 -25.04
N GLU A 4 20.45 -12.52 -25.56
CA GLU A 4 21.15 -11.24 -25.72
C GLU A 4 21.39 -10.58 -24.35
N PRO A 5 22.63 -10.22 -23.99
CA PRO A 5 22.95 -9.55 -22.73
C PRO A 5 22.04 -8.37 -22.38
N LEU A 6 21.60 -7.58 -23.37
CA LEU A 6 20.69 -6.45 -23.14
C LEU A 6 19.31 -6.91 -22.65
N VAL A 7 18.76 -7.97 -23.25
CA VAL A 7 17.44 -8.52 -22.88
C VAL A 7 17.45 -9.04 -21.44
N ARG A 8 18.50 -9.77 -21.04
CA ARG A 8 18.63 -10.26 -19.65
C ARG A 8 18.78 -9.11 -18.65
N SER A 9 19.55 -8.07 -18.98
CA SER A 9 19.70 -6.91 -18.11
C SER A 9 18.38 -6.17 -17.94
N THR A 10 17.57 -6.05 -19.00
CA THR A 10 16.23 -5.46 -18.91
C THR A 10 15.28 -6.30 -18.05
N ILE A 11 15.25 -7.62 -18.22
CA ILE A 11 14.42 -8.51 -17.39
C ILE A 11 14.85 -8.45 -15.92
N TYR A 12 16.16 -8.44 -15.65
CA TYR A 12 16.70 -8.35 -14.30
C TYR A 12 16.41 -6.99 -13.64
N MET A 13 16.50 -5.89 -14.39
CA MET A 13 16.10 -4.57 -13.89
C MET A 13 14.60 -4.51 -13.63
N ASP A 14 13.76 -5.11 -14.48
CA ASP A 14 12.32 -5.20 -14.31
C ASP A 14 11.93 -6.05 -13.07
N GLU A 15 12.63 -7.17 -12.84
CA GLU A 15 12.49 -8.00 -11.63
C GLU A 15 12.87 -7.25 -10.35
N ILE A 16 13.98 -6.50 -10.34
CA ILE A 16 14.48 -5.83 -9.14
C ILE A 16 13.77 -4.51 -8.86
N MET A 17 13.42 -3.74 -9.89
CA MET A 17 12.82 -2.41 -9.73
C MET A 17 11.29 -2.43 -9.70
N GLY A 18 10.66 -3.61 -9.73
CA GLY A 18 9.21 -3.75 -9.53
C GLY A 18 8.37 -3.41 -10.75
N GLY A 19 8.94 -3.48 -11.95
CA GLY A 19 8.27 -3.10 -13.20
C GLY A 19 8.69 -1.72 -13.73
N VAL A 20 8.61 -1.53 -15.04
CA VAL A 20 8.87 -0.23 -15.70
C VAL A 20 7.65 0.70 -15.75
N THR A 21 6.48 0.28 -15.25
CA THR A 21 5.22 1.02 -15.38
C THR A 21 4.45 1.04 -14.06
N ASN A 22 4.04 2.24 -13.63
CA ASN A 22 3.19 2.44 -12.46
C ASN A 22 1.72 2.67 -12.88
N LEU A 23 0.80 1.98 -12.22
CA LEU A 23 -0.63 2.28 -12.29
C LEU A 23 -1.06 2.97 -11.00
N VAL A 24 -1.65 4.17 -11.11
CA VAL A 24 -2.17 4.92 -9.96
C VAL A 24 -3.70 4.85 -9.99
N LEU A 25 -4.28 4.34 -8.92
CA LEU A 25 -5.74 4.29 -8.73
C LEU A 25 -6.14 5.36 -7.70
N LEU A 26 -7.06 6.22 -8.08
CA LEU A 26 -7.67 7.19 -7.17
C LEU A 26 -9.06 6.68 -6.80
N LEU A 27 -9.29 6.50 -5.50
CA LEU A 27 -10.55 6.01 -4.97
C LEU A 27 -11.29 7.17 -4.32
N ASP A 28 -12.51 7.41 -4.76
CA ASP A 28 -13.41 8.39 -4.16
C ASP A 28 -14.49 7.65 -3.37
N SER A 29 -14.53 7.91 -2.07
CA SER A 29 -15.52 7.33 -1.16
C SER A 29 -16.87 8.08 -1.19
N GLY A 30 -16.93 9.26 -1.83
CA GLY A 30 -18.06 10.18 -1.77
C GLY A 30 -18.19 10.95 -0.45
N ASP A 31 -17.34 10.65 0.54
CA ASP A 31 -17.23 11.34 1.82
C ASP A 31 -15.84 12.01 1.94
N PRO A 32 -15.76 13.33 2.17
CA PRO A 32 -14.49 14.02 2.43
C PRO A 32 -13.63 13.39 3.54
N GLU A 33 -14.25 12.70 4.49
CA GLU A 33 -13.55 12.01 5.58
C GLU A 33 -13.53 10.49 5.43
N GLY A 34 -13.92 9.94 4.27
CA GLY A 34 -14.07 8.50 4.09
C GLY A 34 -12.75 7.72 4.18
N ILE A 35 -11.59 8.36 4.02
CA ILE A 35 -10.28 7.73 4.29
C ILE A 35 -10.11 7.33 5.77
N LYS A 36 -10.89 7.94 6.68
CA LYS A 36 -10.86 7.63 8.10
C LYS A 36 -11.70 6.40 8.45
N GLU A 37 -12.55 5.93 7.54
CA GLU A 37 -13.45 4.80 7.77
C GLU A 37 -12.71 3.46 7.62
N PRO A 38 -12.63 2.63 8.68
CA PRO A 38 -11.99 1.31 8.58
C PRO A 38 -12.63 0.42 7.50
N ALA A 39 -13.95 0.55 7.30
CA ALA A 39 -14.66 -0.16 6.25
C ALA A 39 -14.19 0.24 4.84
N ALA A 40 -13.97 1.53 4.58
CA ALA A 40 -13.47 1.99 3.29
C ALA A 40 -12.04 1.51 3.06
N LEU A 41 -11.18 1.58 4.08
CA LEU A 41 -9.80 1.08 4.02
C LEU A 41 -9.74 -0.44 3.79
N ALA A 42 -10.65 -1.21 4.38
CA ALA A 42 -10.75 -2.65 4.13
C ALA A 42 -11.10 -2.97 2.66
N GLU A 43 -11.91 -2.14 2.00
CA GLU A 43 -12.18 -2.29 0.58
C GLU A 43 -10.94 -1.99 -0.28
N VAL A 44 -10.14 -0.99 0.11
CA VAL A 44 -8.83 -0.72 -0.52
C VAL A 44 -7.88 -1.89 -0.33
N GLU A 45 -7.79 -2.44 0.89
CA GLU A 45 -6.97 -3.62 1.19
C GLU A 45 -7.40 -4.82 0.35
N ARG A 46 -8.71 -5.03 0.18
CA ARG A 46 -9.24 -6.11 -0.67
C ARG A 46 -8.86 -5.91 -2.14
N LEU A 47 -8.94 -4.68 -2.65
CA LEU A 47 -8.52 -4.35 -4.01
C LEU A 47 -7.01 -4.60 -4.19
N GLN A 48 -6.19 -4.17 -3.23
CA GLN A 48 -4.76 -4.38 -3.21
C GLN A 48 -4.43 -5.89 -3.23
N ALA A 49 -5.05 -6.67 -2.35
CA ALA A 49 -4.86 -8.12 -2.27
C ALA A 49 -5.34 -8.87 -3.53
N TRP A 50 -6.31 -8.31 -4.26
CA TRP A 50 -6.70 -8.83 -5.58
C TRP A 50 -5.65 -8.49 -6.65
N ALA A 51 -5.13 -7.26 -6.64
CA ALA A 51 -4.13 -6.79 -7.59
C ALA A 51 -2.80 -7.56 -7.44
N ASP A 52 -2.36 -7.84 -6.22
CA ASP A 52 -1.15 -8.64 -5.94
C ASP A 52 -1.21 -10.08 -6.49
N ARG A 53 -2.41 -10.58 -6.82
CA ARG A 53 -2.60 -11.92 -7.42
C ARG A 53 -2.55 -11.92 -8.93
N GLN A 54 -2.43 -10.75 -9.58
CA GLN A 54 -2.38 -10.66 -11.03
C GLN A 54 -0.93 -10.86 -11.51
N ASP A 55 -0.73 -11.72 -12.51
CA ASP A 55 0.61 -12.07 -13.01
C ASP A 55 1.45 -10.87 -13.50
N LEU A 56 0.78 -9.79 -13.90
CA LEU A 56 1.41 -8.55 -14.40
C LEU A 56 1.71 -7.53 -13.29
N VAL A 57 1.23 -7.75 -12.07
CA VAL A 57 1.43 -6.83 -10.95
C VAL A 57 2.57 -7.36 -10.10
N ARG A 58 3.65 -6.57 -10.00
CA ARG A 58 4.84 -6.95 -9.22
C ARG A 58 4.76 -6.53 -7.77
N LYS A 59 4.19 -5.36 -7.52
CA LYS A 59 4.02 -4.83 -6.17
C LYS A 59 2.86 -3.84 -6.17
N THR A 60 2.13 -3.82 -5.07
CA THR A 60 1.18 -2.76 -4.76
C THR A 60 1.62 -2.01 -3.51
N TYR A 61 1.12 -0.79 -3.37
CA TYR A 61 1.31 0.03 -2.19
C TYR A 61 0.15 1.01 -2.06
N SER A 62 -0.36 1.20 -0.85
CA SER A 62 -1.44 2.15 -0.58
C SER A 62 -1.35 2.78 0.81
N ALA A 63 -2.28 3.70 1.09
CA ALA A 63 -2.44 4.28 2.42
C ALA A 63 -2.73 3.22 3.50
N VAL A 64 -3.31 2.07 3.14
CA VAL A 64 -3.54 0.95 4.06
C VAL A 64 -2.22 0.46 4.64
N ASP A 65 -1.18 0.31 3.82
CA ASP A 65 0.12 -0.20 4.27
C ASP A 65 0.75 0.74 5.30
N ILE A 66 0.68 2.06 5.06
CA ILE A 66 1.15 3.08 6.00
C ILE A 66 0.43 2.97 7.35
N LEU A 67 -0.90 2.80 7.33
CA LEU A 67 -1.69 2.70 8.56
C LEU A 67 -1.38 1.40 9.33
N LYS A 68 -1.11 0.30 8.62
CA LYS A 68 -0.70 -0.99 9.22
C LYS A 68 0.71 -0.91 9.80
N ASP A 69 1.64 -0.23 9.11
CA ASP A 69 3.00 0.03 9.60
C ASP A 69 2.96 0.83 10.92
N PHE A 70 2.15 1.90 10.97
CA PHE A 70 1.95 2.64 12.22
C PHE A 70 1.35 1.77 13.31
N ASN A 71 0.30 1.00 12.99
CA ASN A 71 -0.35 0.14 13.98
C ASN A 71 0.65 -0.86 14.60
N GLN A 72 1.44 -1.54 13.77
CA GLN A 72 2.50 -2.44 14.23
C GLN A 72 3.56 -1.70 15.06
N THR A 73 4.01 -0.53 14.60
CA THR A 73 5.03 0.27 15.30
C THR A 73 4.56 0.67 16.70
N PHE A 74 3.30 1.11 16.85
CA PHE A 74 2.73 1.47 18.14
C PHE A 74 2.48 0.27 19.06
N HIS A 75 2.47 -0.94 18.51
CA HIS A 75 2.38 -2.20 19.26
C HIS A 75 3.74 -2.90 19.37
N ALA A 76 4.81 -2.11 19.58
CA ALA A 76 6.17 -2.60 19.84
C ALA A 76 6.70 -3.53 18.74
N GLU A 77 6.39 -3.20 17.48
CA GLU A 77 6.77 -3.97 16.29
C GLU A 77 6.18 -5.39 16.20
N ASP A 78 5.17 -5.71 17.01
CA ASP A 78 4.54 -7.04 17.01
C ASP A 78 3.83 -7.31 15.66
N PRO A 79 4.28 -8.32 14.89
CA PRO A 79 3.67 -8.66 13.59
C PRO A 79 2.18 -8.99 13.66
N ALA A 80 1.65 -9.38 14.83
CA ALA A 80 0.22 -9.60 15.01
C ALA A 80 -0.61 -8.32 14.81
N PHE A 81 0.01 -7.14 14.92
CA PHE A 81 -0.62 -5.83 14.74
C PHE A 81 -0.35 -5.20 13.38
N TYR A 82 0.19 -5.96 12.41
CA TYR A 82 0.19 -5.58 11.01
C TYR A 82 -1.22 -5.73 10.40
N THR A 83 -2.17 -5.01 10.98
CA THR A 83 -3.61 -5.03 10.67
C THR A 83 -4.11 -3.59 10.60
N LEU A 84 -5.21 -3.38 9.91
CA LEU A 84 -5.84 -2.07 9.89
C LEU A 84 -6.27 -1.65 11.31
N PRO A 85 -6.20 -0.35 11.63
CA PRO A 85 -6.71 0.17 12.90
C PRO A 85 -8.22 -0.08 12.99
N GLU A 86 -8.70 -0.52 14.15
CA GLU A 86 -10.10 -0.96 14.32
C GLU A 86 -11.12 0.19 14.40
N SER A 87 -10.67 1.43 14.63
CA SER A 87 -11.54 2.58 14.83
C SER A 87 -11.16 3.79 13.98
N ARG A 88 -12.18 4.59 13.65
CA ARG A 88 -12.03 5.87 12.94
C ARG A 88 -11.09 6.82 13.68
N GLU A 89 -11.15 6.83 15.02
CA GLU A 89 -10.30 7.67 15.87
C GLU A 89 -8.83 7.26 15.78
N LEU A 90 -8.53 5.97 15.70
CA LEU A 90 -7.16 5.48 15.61
C LEU A 90 -6.59 5.75 14.20
N VAL A 91 -7.40 5.54 13.16
CA VAL A 91 -7.05 5.93 11.78
C VAL A 91 -6.74 7.42 11.71
N ALA A 92 -7.59 8.28 12.29
CA ALA A 92 -7.38 9.72 12.31
C ALA A 92 -6.07 10.12 13.00
N GLN A 93 -5.70 9.46 14.11
CA GLN A 93 -4.44 9.69 14.79
C GLN A 93 -3.23 9.32 13.93
N TYR A 94 -3.29 8.18 13.24
CA TYR A 94 -2.20 7.75 12.37
C TYR A 94 -2.06 8.64 11.13
N LEU A 95 -3.16 9.09 10.54
CA LEU A 95 -3.14 10.06 9.44
C LEU A 95 -2.53 11.40 9.88
N LEU A 96 -2.86 11.89 11.08
CA LEU A 96 -2.26 13.12 11.62
C LEU A 96 -0.74 12.97 11.79
N LEU A 97 -0.28 11.82 12.28
CA LEU A 97 1.15 11.55 12.42
C LEU A 97 1.84 11.51 11.05
N TYR A 98 1.24 10.85 10.07
CA TYR A 98 1.74 10.81 8.69
C TYR A 98 1.90 12.22 8.11
N GLU A 99 0.89 13.07 8.23
CA GLU A 99 0.94 14.48 7.79
C GLU A 99 2.08 15.23 8.51
N SER A 100 2.22 15.06 9.83
CA SER A 100 3.25 15.73 10.63
C SER A 100 4.68 15.27 10.31
N ALA A 101 4.85 14.03 9.86
CA ALA A 101 6.13 13.46 9.47
C ALA A 101 6.60 13.95 8.09
N GLY A 102 5.84 14.84 7.45
CA GLY A 102 6.11 15.34 6.10
C GLY A 102 5.37 14.54 5.03
N GLY A 103 4.18 14.02 5.34
CA GLY A 103 3.32 13.28 4.42
C GLY A 103 2.76 14.15 3.31
N THR A 104 3.62 14.56 2.38
CA THR A 104 3.34 15.06 1.02
C THR A 104 4.59 14.93 0.16
#